data_AF-A0A8S9TZN1-F1
#
_entry.id   AF-A0A8S9TZN1-F1
#
_cell.length_a   1.000
_cell.length_b   1.000
_cell.length_c   1.000
_cell.angle_alpha   90.00
_cell.angle_beta   90.00
_cell.angle_gamma   90.00
#
_symmetry.space_group_name_H-M   'P 1'
#
loop_
_entity.id
_entity.type
_entity.pdbx_description
1 polymer ?
#
loop_
_entity_poly.entity_id
_entity_poly.type
_entity_poly.pdbx_seq_one_letter_code
_entity_poly.pdbx_strand_id
1 'polypeptide(L)'
;MPTRPTCAVLVYVVASAICPLVRGQLGVPTGNLCAALNNCNAHGRCDALTKTCTCYEGFGAPTDITNYRSPDCSMRTCPAGPSWGGIPNSATTSHPKEECSGAGVCDRNTGTCFCYYGYEGSACQRSSCPNSCSGHGQCMSMRELAVEPSAFPLSPPTKYEGDVTATTWDQDRIQGCLCDSTWPVGLGAGESQLSQYFGPDCSKMHCPSGDDPMTAVDETKCVGIVATGGAGTGGPDNLCHVDCANRGICDYNTGECSCFSGFYGSNCASLSPLV
;
A
#
# COMPACT_ATOMS: atom_id res chain seq x y z
N MET A 1 52.60 24.46 52.87
CA MET A 1 52.68 23.77 54.19
C MET A 1 51.25 23.41 54.56
N PRO A 2 50.89 22.12 54.65
CA PRO A 2 51.32 21.29 55.78
C PRO A 2 52.00 19.98 55.37
N THR A 3 52.60 19.37 56.39
CA THR A 3 53.62 18.32 56.40
C THR A 3 53.06 16.98 56.85
N ARG A 4 53.46 15.89 56.16
CA ARG A 4 53.89 14.52 56.59
C ARG A 4 53.35 13.93 57.93
N PRO A 5 53.03 12.61 57.98
CA PRO A 5 54.08 11.59 58.00
C PRO A 5 53.83 10.31 57.19
N THR A 6 54.95 9.70 56.79
CA THR A 6 55.11 8.34 56.26
C THR A 6 55.38 7.36 57.40
N CYS A 7 54.74 6.18 57.40
CA CYS A 7 55.33 4.94 57.91
C CYS A 7 54.68 3.72 57.24
N ALA A 8 55.55 2.76 56.88
CA ALA A 8 55.32 1.65 55.97
C ALA A 8 54.72 0.41 56.64
N VAL A 9 53.94 -0.39 55.88
CA VAL A 9 53.67 -1.79 56.21
C VAL A 9 53.60 -2.65 54.94
N LEU A 10 54.57 -3.55 54.85
CA LEU A 10 54.66 -4.85 54.18
C LEU A 10 53.92 -5.14 52.87
N VAL A 11 54.75 -5.42 51.86
CA VAL A 11 54.43 -6.12 50.61
C VAL A 11 53.96 -7.55 50.91
N TYR A 12 52.74 -7.87 50.43
CA TYR A 12 52.39 -9.22 49.96
C TYR A 12 51.73 -9.08 48.60
N VAL A 13 52.51 -9.28 47.53
CA VAL A 13 51.95 -9.48 46.19
C VAL A 13 51.33 -10.86 46.18
N VAL A 14 50.04 -10.94 46.50
CA VAL A 14 49.25 -12.12 46.15
C VAL A 14 48.83 -11.92 44.70
N ALA A 15 49.62 -12.48 43.78
CA ALA A 15 49.21 -12.66 42.40
C ALA A 15 48.08 -13.70 42.38
N SER A 16 46.86 -13.28 42.72
CA SER A 16 45.66 -14.04 42.42
C SER A 16 45.46 -13.96 40.91
N ALA A 17 46.01 -14.94 40.21
CA ALA A 17 45.60 -15.27 38.86
C ALA A 17 44.11 -15.66 38.92
N ILE A 18 43.23 -14.67 38.79
CA ILE A 18 41.83 -14.92 38.48
C ILE A 18 41.84 -15.36 37.03
N CYS A 19 42.05 -16.66 36.82
CA CYS A 19 41.73 -17.29 35.56
C CYS A 19 40.24 -17.00 35.34
N PRO A 20 39.84 -16.20 34.33
CA PRO A 20 38.44 -16.15 33.99
C PRO A 20 38.04 -17.59 33.72
N LEU A 21 37.00 -18.06 34.42
CA LEU A 21 36.27 -19.25 34.02
C LEU A 21 35.68 -18.93 32.65
N VAL A 22 36.51 -19.02 31.61
CA VAL A 22 36.03 -19.36 30.28
C VAL A 22 35.27 -20.64 30.53
N ARG A 23 33.96 -20.55 30.45
CA ARG A 23 33.08 -21.71 30.46
C ARG A 23 33.55 -22.55 29.30
N GLY A 24 34.48 -23.47 29.58
CA GLY A 24 34.97 -24.41 28.60
C GLY A 24 33.74 -25.04 28.00
N GLN A 25 33.55 -24.88 26.70
CA GLN A 25 32.69 -25.78 25.96
C GLN A 25 33.33 -27.15 26.17
N LEU A 26 32.87 -27.85 27.20
CA LEU A 26 33.03 -29.29 27.32
C LEU A 26 32.72 -29.81 25.93
N GLY A 27 33.72 -30.45 25.30
CA GLY A 27 33.57 -31.04 23.99
C GLY A 27 32.24 -31.78 23.96
N VAL A 28 31.33 -31.29 23.12
CA VAL A 28 30.02 -31.89 22.94
C VAL A 28 30.30 -33.36 22.58
N PRO A 29 29.77 -34.34 23.33
CA PRO A 29 29.95 -35.72 22.94
C PRO A 29 29.44 -35.84 21.51
N THR A 30 30.25 -36.45 20.65
CA THR A 30 29.99 -36.70 19.22
C THR A 30 28.83 -37.69 19.04
N GLY A 31 27.63 -37.30 19.51
CA GLY A 31 26.46 -38.14 19.61
C GLY A 31 25.19 -37.34 19.35
N ASN A 32 24.60 -37.57 18.18
CA ASN A 32 23.18 -37.48 17.85
C ASN A 32 22.35 -36.58 18.81
N LEU A 33 22.55 -35.26 18.71
CA LEU A 33 21.83 -34.32 19.56
C LEU A 33 20.35 -34.29 19.16
N CYS A 34 20.06 -34.16 17.85
CA CYS A 34 18.70 -34.17 17.29
C CYS A 34 18.69 -34.85 15.91
N ALA A 35 19.37 -35.99 15.70
CA ALA A 35 19.45 -36.59 14.35
C ALA A 35 18.09 -37.08 13.83
N ALA A 36 17.16 -37.45 14.72
CA ALA A 36 15.77 -37.75 14.33
C ALA A 36 15.05 -36.54 13.72
N LEU A 37 15.54 -35.33 13.98
CA LEU A 37 15.09 -34.06 13.40
C LEU A 37 16.17 -33.47 12.50
N ASN A 38 16.96 -34.30 11.81
CA ASN A 38 18.01 -33.89 10.88
C ASN A 38 18.99 -32.86 11.45
N ASN A 39 19.26 -32.93 12.76
CA ASN A 39 20.04 -31.94 13.51
C ASN A 39 19.56 -30.51 13.30
N CYS A 40 18.23 -30.32 13.36
CA CYS A 40 17.54 -29.06 13.16
C CYS A 40 17.82 -28.40 11.80
N ASN A 41 18.18 -29.21 10.79
CA ASN A 41 18.56 -28.79 9.43
C ASN A 41 19.58 -27.62 9.39
N ALA A 42 20.43 -27.50 10.42
CA ALA A 42 21.31 -26.34 10.65
C ALA A 42 20.59 -24.97 10.72
N HIS A 43 19.26 -24.95 10.83
CA HIS A 43 18.41 -23.77 10.99
C HIS A 43 17.83 -23.65 12.41
N GLY A 44 18.46 -24.33 13.37
CA GLY A 44 18.05 -24.26 14.76
C GLY A 44 19.08 -24.83 15.71
N ARG A 45 18.87 -24.53 16.98
CA ARG A 45 19.65 -25.10 18.09
C ARG A 45 18.90 -26.30 18.67
N CYS A 46 19.58 -27.43 18.79
CA CYS A 46 19.04 -28.61 19.46
C CYS A 46 19.18 -28.50 20.98
N ASP A 47 18.10 -28.80 21.70
CA ASP A 47 18.15 -29.11 23.13
C ASP A 47 18.51 -30.59 23.32
N ALA A 48 19.64 -30.84 23.98
CA ALA A 48 20.18 -32.18 24.16
C ALA A 48 19.35 -33.07 25.10
N LEU A 49 18.57 -32.48 26.01
CA LEU A 49 17.76 -33.16 27.02
C LEU A 49 16.38 -33.51 26.47
N THR A 50 15.69 -32.54 25.86
CA THR A 50 14.33 -32.74 25.34
C THR A 50 14.31 -33.29 23.92
N LYS A 51 15.45 -33.29 23.21
CA LYS A 51 15.58 -33.72 21.81
C LYS A 51 14.67 -32.93 20.85
N THR A 52 14.44 -31.65 21.16
CA THR A 52 13.66 -30.72 20.35
C THR A 52 14.54 -29.62 19.76
N CYS A 53 14.13 -29.06 18.62
CA CYS A 53 14.81 -27.93 17.99
C CYS A 53 14.17 -26.59 18.37
N THR A 54 15.00 -25.59 18.66
CA THR A 54 14.62 -24.17 18.68
C THR A 54 15.11 -23.53 17.39
N CYS A 55 14.20 -23.23 16.47
CA CYS A 55 14.53 -22.72 15.14
C CYS A 55 15.00 -21.26 15.18
N TYR A 56 15.80 -20.88 14.18
CA TYR A 56 16.21 -19.51 13.90
C TYR A 56 15.09 -18.73 13.18
N GLU A 57 15.20 -17.40 13.16
CA GLU A 57 14.23 -16.54 12.47
C GLU A 57 14.11 -16.90 10.99
N GLY A 58 12.89 -16.87 10.47
CA GLY A 58 12.60 -17.32 9.12
C GLY A 58 12.46 -18.83 8.95
N PHE A 59 12.58 -19.63 10.03
CA PHE A 59 12.45 -21.10 10.04
C PHE A 59 11.54 -21.64 11.15
N GLY A 60 10.78 -20.76 11.81
CA GLY A 60 9.85 -21.12 12.87
C GLY A 60 10.36 -20.75 14.26
N ALA A 61 11.13 -19.68 14.36
CA ALA A 61 11.52 -19.13 15.66
C ALA A 61 10.27 -18.77 16.50
N PRO A 62 10.39 -18.70 17.84
CA PRO A 62 9.32 -18.18 18.68
C PRO A 62 8.90 -16.75 18.35
N THR A 63 9.78 -15.95 17.74
CA THR A 63 9.52 -14.59 17.27
C THR A 63 8.79 -14.53 15.92
N ASP A 64 8.85 -15.60 15.11
CA ASP A 64 8.17 -15.64 13.82
C ASP A 64 6.66 -15.69 14.04
N ILE A 65 5.91 -14.85 13.34
CA ILE A 65 4.45 -14.93 13.29
C ILE A 65 4.09 -15.84 12.12
N THR A 66 3.79 -17.09 12.44
CA THR A 66 3.54 -18.13 11.44
C THR A 66 2.49 -19.12 11.90
N ASN A 67 1.73 -19.63 10.93
CA ASN A 67 0.72 -20.66 11.15
C ASN A 67 1.32 -22.07 11.32
N TYR A 68 2.57 -22.29 10.91
CA TYR A 68 3.22 -23.58 11.02
C TYR A 68 4.71 -23.44 11.32
N ARG A 69 5.20 -24.25 12.27
CA ARG A 69 6.62 -24.36 12.62
C ARG A 69 7.06 -25.79 12.40
N SER A 70 7.99 -26.01 11.48
CA SER A 70 8.53 -27.35 11.29
C SER A 70 9.31 -27.78 12.52
N PRO A 71 9.05 -28.96 13.11
CA PRO A 71 9.78 -29.44 14.29
C PRO A 71 11.29 -29.57 14.09
N ASP A 72 11.74 -29.72 12.85
CA ASP A 72 13.14 -29.88 12.47
C ASP A 72 13.76 -28.62 11.84
N CYS A 73 13.03 -27.50 11.80
CA CYS A 73 13.47 -26.24 11.18
C CYS A 73 13.81 -26.34 9.67
N SER A 74 13.31 -27.36 8.96
CA SER A 74 13.53 -27.49 7.51
C SER A 74 12.76 -26.46 6.67
N MET A 75 11.61 -26.00 7.17
CA MET A 75 10.69 -25.13 6.43
C MET A 75 10.85 -23.66 6.80
N ARG A 76 10.67 -22.81 5.80
CA ARG A 76 10.62 -21.35 5.95
C ARG A 76 9.31 -20.88 6.57
N THR A 77 9.40 -19.76 7.27
CA THR A 77 8.25 -18.91 7.62
C THR A 77 8.18 -17.73 6.66
N CYS A 78 6.98 -17.17 6.49
CA CYS A 78 6.79 -16.02 5.62
C CYS A 78 6.66 -14.72 6.41
N PRO A 79 6.90 -13.57 5.76
CA PRO A 79 6.64 -12.27 6.36
C PRO A 79 5.22 -12.15 6.90
N ALA A 80 5.09 -11.51 8.05
CA ALA A 80 3.81 -11.18 8.64
C ALA A 80 3.58 -9.66 8.60
N GLY A 81 2.38 -9.27 8.18
CA GLY A 81 1.92 -7.89 8.14
C GLY A 81 0.61 -7.74 8.91
N PRO A 82 0.08 -6.52 9.06
CA PRO A 82 -1.24 -6.31 9.63
C PRO A 82 -2.28 -7.14 8.87
N SER A 83 -3.13 -7.86 9.60
CA SER A 83 -4.18 -8.69 8.99
C SER A 83 -5.27 -7.85 8.31
N TRP A 84 -5.90 -8.39 7.27
CA TRP A 84 -7.05 -7.75 6.62
C TRP A 84 -8.37 -8.00 7.36
N GLY A 85 -8.56 -9.21 7.90
CA GLY A 85 -9.78 -9.61 8.60
C GLY A 85 -9.57 -10.05 10.06
N GLY A 86 -8.42 -9.71 10.67
CA GLY A 86 -8.10 -10.16 12.02
C GLY A 86 -9.01 -9.53 13.07
N ILE A 87 -9.38 -10.33 14.08
CA ILE A 87 -10.21 -9.90 15.20
C ILE A 87 -9.41 -8.87 16.03
N PRO A 88 -10.00 -7.71 16.37
CA PRO A 88 -9.36 -6.72 17.24
C PRO A 88 -8.95 -7.35 18.58
N ASN A 89 -7.74 -7.03 19.05
CA ASN A 89 -7.24 -7.55 20.33
C ASN A 89 -7.58 -6.62 21.51
N SER A 90 -8.02 -5.40 21.22
CA SER A 90 -8.52 -4.44 22.21
C SER A 90 -9.51 -3.47 21.55
N ALA A 91 -10.16 -2.62 22.36
CA ALA A 91 -11.06 -1.59 21.87
C ALA A 91 -10.38 -0.54 20.97
N THR A 92 -9.05 -0.43 21.02
CA THR A 92 -8.27 0.60 20.32
C THR A 92 -7.20 0.02 19.38
N THR A 93 -7.15 -1.30 19.22
CA THR A 93 -6.10 -1.97 18.43
C THR A 93 -6.73 -3.06 17.58
N SER A 94 -6.73 -2.80 16.27
CA SER A 94 -7.22 -3.70 15.22
C SER A 94 -6.05 -4.14 14.34
N HIS A 95 -6.29 -5.10 13.44
CA HIS A 95 -5.29 -5.62 12.49
C HIS A 95 -4.03 -6.21 13.15
N PRO A 96 -4.16 -7.21 14.04
CA PRO A 96 -2.99 -7.92 14.55
C PRO A 96 -2.15 -8.47 13.38
N LYS A 97 -0.84 -8.61 13.60
CA LYS A 97 0.03 -9.19 12.59
C LYS A 97 -0.33 -10.64 12.33
N GLU A 98 -0.34 -11.02 11.06
CA GLU A 98 -0.64 -12.36 10.58
C GLU A 98 0.29 -12.72 9.42
N GLU A 99 0.65 -14.00 9.31
CA GLU A 99 1.45 -14.51 8.20
C GLU A 99 0.77 -14.20 6.87
N CYS A 100 1.52 -13.59 5.94
CA CYS A 100 0.97 -13.10 4.67
C CYS A 100 -0.27 -12.20 4.85
N SER A 101 -0.36 -11.45 5.96
CA SER A 101 -1.48 -10.55 6.30
C SER A 101 -2.86 -11.23 6.26
N GLY A 102 -2.91 -12.56 6.34
CA GLY A 102 -4.14 -13.34 6.12
C GLY A 102 -4.67 -13.27 4.68
N ALA A 103 -3.93 -12.67 3.75
CA ALA A 103 -4.30 -12.44 2.35
C ALA A 103 -3.38 -13.16 1.35
N GLY A 104 -2.79 -14.26 1.78
CA GLY A 104 -1.98 -15.10 0.92
C GLY A 104 -1.62 -16.44 1.54
N VAL A 105 -0.94 -17.27 0.76
CA VAL A 105 -0.43 -18.58 1.18
C VAL A 105 1.09 -18.52 1.23
N CYS A 106 1.65 -18.97 2.36
CA CYS A 106 3.10 -19.02 2.53
C CYS A 106 3.73 -20.21 1.78
N ASP A 107 4.68 -19.94 0.88
CA ASP A 107 5.58 -20.95 0.35
C ASP A 107 6.65 -21.30 1.38
N ARG A 108 6.54 -22.49 1.95
CA ARG A 108 7.45 -23.00 2.99
C ARG A 108 8.85 -23.34 2.48
N ASN A 109 9.08 -23.41 1.18
CA ASN A 109 10.41 -23.66 0.64
C ASN A 109 11.19 -22.35 0.48
N THR A 110 10.52 -21.28 0.04
CA THR A 110 11.15 -20.00 -0.29
C THR A 110 10.99 -18.96 0.82
N GLY A 111 9.96 -19.07 1.66
CA GLY A 111 9.59 -18.06 2.65
C GLY A 111 8.88 -16.86 2.04
N THR A 112 8.29 -17.01 0.85
CA THR A 112 7.57 -15.95 0.13
C THR A 112 6.06 -16.17 0.18
N CYS A 113 5.30 -15.09 0.31
CA CYS A 113 3.84 -15.14 0.25
C CYS A 113 3.34 -15.12 -1.20
N PHE A 114 2.47 -16.07 -1.54
CA PHE A 114 1.62 -15.99 -2.73
C PHE A 114 0.33 -15.28 -2.37
N CYS A 115 0.20 -14.02 -2.81
CA CYS A 115 -0.96 -13.19 -2.47
C CYS A 115 -2.21 -13.62 -3.23
N TYR A 116 -3.37 -13.52 -2.57
CA TYR A 116 -4.65 -13.64 -3.24
C TYR A 116 -4.89 -12.47 -4.18
N TYR A 117 -5.82 -12.65 -5.12
CA TYR A 117 -6.19 -11.61 -6.08
C TYR A 117 -6.57 -10.31 -5.37
N GLY A 118 -6.04 -9.19 -5.85
CA GLY A 118 -6.26 -7.86 -5.27
C GLY A 118 -5.35 -7.52 -4.09
N TYR A 119 -4.35 -8.34 -3.77
CA TYR A 119 -3.36 -8.07 -2.71
C TYR A 119 -1.93 -8.21 -3.22
N GLU A 120 -1.03 -7.44 -2.61
CA GLU A 120 0.38 -7.38 -2.99
C GLU A 120 1.30 -6.95 -1.83
N GLY A 121 2.60 -6.97 -2.10
CA GLY A 121 3.66 -6.75 -1.12
C GLY A 121 4.22 -8.07 -0.59
N SER A 122 5.36 -8.01 0.10
CA SER A 122 6.06 -9.20 0.61
C SER A 122 5.26 -10.03 1.61
N ALA A 123 4.27 -9.42 2.27
CA ALA A 123 3.33 -10.05 3.18
C ALA A 123 1.88 -9.91 2.70
N CYS A 124 1.61 -9.55 1.44
CA CYS A 124 0.24 -9.30 0.95
C CYS A 124 -0.52 -8.22 1.74
N GLN A 125 0.24 -7.27 2.30
CA GLN A 125 -0.26 -6.29 3.25
C GLN A 125 -0.93 -5.07 2.62
N ARG A 126 -0.81 -4.91 1.30
CA ARG A 126 -1.44 -3.83 0.52
C ARG A 126 -2.44 -4.40 -0.47
N SER A 127 -3.50 -3.66 -0.76
CA SER A 127 -4.36 -3.96 -1.91
C SER A 127 -3.60 -3.64 -3.19
N SER A 128 -3.93 -4.31 -4.28
CA SER A 128 -3.45 -3.92 -5.61
C SER A 128 -4.40 -2.91 -6.23
N CYS A 129 -3.88 -2.03 -7.07
CA CYS A 129 -4.74 -1.20 -7.91
C CYS A 129 -5.48 -2.07 -8.93
N PRO A 130 -6.80 -1.89 -9.11
CA PRO A 130 -7.56 -2.66 -10.08
C PRO A 130 -6.97 -2.51 -11.49
N ASN A 131 -6.78 -3.64 -12.19
CA ASN A 131 -6.22 -3.72 -13.54
C ASN A 131 -4.92 -2.90 -13.75
N SER A 132 -4.15 -2.66 -12.69
CA SER A 132 -2.96 -1.78 -12.74
C SER A 132 -3.28 -0.40 -13.34
N CYS A 133 -4.44 0.17 -12.97
CA CYS A 133 -4.95 1.43 -13.50
C CYS A 133 -5.07 1.46 -15.03
N SER A 134 -5.24 0.28 -15.65
CA SER A 134 -5.42 0.05 -17.09
C SER A 134 -4.32 0.68 -17.97
N GLY A 135 -3.16 1.03 -17.40
CA GLY A 135 -2.12 1.80 -18.10
C GLY A 135 -2.48 3.26 -18.37
N HIS A 136 -3.54 3.78 -17.75
CA HIS A 136 -4.05 5.15 -17.89
C HIS A 136 -4.13 5.87 -16.53
N GLY A 137 -3.21 5.53 -15.62
CA GLY A 137 -3.13 6.16 -14.33
C GLY A 137 -2.00 5.63 -13.47
N GLN A 138 -1.81 6.30 -12.34
CA GLN A 138 -0.82 5.97 -11.33
C GLN A 138 -1.48 5.24 -10.15
N CYS A 139 -0.88 4.13 -9.75
CA CYS A 139 -1.30 3.41 -8.55
C CYS A 139 -0.68 4.09 -7.32
N MET A 140 -1.53 4.59 -6.42
CA MET A 140 -1.13 5.39 -5.27
C MET A 140 -1.85 4.92 -4.01
N SER A 141 -1.23 5.12 -2.85
CA SER A 141 -1.90 4.84 -1.58
C SER A 141 -2.98 5.88 -1.27
N MET A 142 -3.94 5.55 -0.39
CA MET A 142 -4.93 6.52 0.06
C MET A 142 -4.28 7.76 0.69
N ARG A 143 -3.15 7.62 1.40
CA ARG A 143 -2.40 8.76 1.94
C ARG A 143 -1.89 9.68 0.84
N GLU A 144 -1.31 9.10 -0.20
CA GLU A 144 -0.76 9.86 -1.32
C GLU A 144 -1.88 10.56 -2.10
N LEU A 145 -2.97 9.86 -2.39
CA LEU A 145 -4.15 10.42 -3.06
C LEU A 145 -4.80 11.55 -2.25
N ALA A 146 -4.81 11.48 -0.91
CA ALA A 146 -5.42 12.51 -0.08
C ALA A 146 -4.75 13.89 -0.26
N VAL A 147 -3.43 13.90 -0.46
CA VAL A 147 -2.64 15.14 -0.59
C VAL A 147 -2.33 15.52 -2.03
N GLU A 148 -2.61 14.64 -2.98
CA GLU A 148 -2.37 14.88 -4.41
C GLU A 148 -3.45 15.82 -4.98
N PRO A 149 -3.10 17.06 -5.37
CA PRO A 149 -4.09 18.03 -5.81
C PRO A 149 -4.88 17.55 -7.03
N SER A 150 -4.26 16.76 -7.91
CA SER A 150 -4.93 16.21 -9.10
C SER A 150 -5.86 15.02 -8.82
N ALA A 151 -5.78 14.40 -7.63
CA ALA A 151 -6.67 13.31 -7.23
C ALA A 151 -8.04 13.80 -6.78
N PHE A 152 -8.11 15.02 -6.23
CA PHE A 152 -9.37 15.66 -5.87
C PHE A 152 -9.36 17.17 -6.21
N PRO A 153 -9.21 17.52 -7.50
CA PRO A 153 -8.93 18.90 -7.95
C PRO A 153 -10.10 19.87 -7.73
N LEU A 154 -11.28 19.34 -7.39
CA LEU A 154 -12.52 20.11 -7.22
C LEU A 154 -12.83 20.43 -5.76
N SER A 155 -11.98 20.01 -4.81
CA SER A 155 -12.10 20.38 -3.39
C SER A 155 -10.73 20.53 -2.72
N PRO A 156 -10.66 21.12 -1.51
CA PRO A 156 -9.40 21.20 -0.77
C PRO A 156 -8.81 19.82 -0.49
N PRO A 157 -7.47 19.67 -0.55
CA PRO A 157 -6.81 18.40 -0.23
C PRO A 157 -7.09 18.03 1.22
N THR A 158 -7.19 16.72 1.46
CA THR A 158 -7.38 16.16 2.80
C THR A 158 -6.09 15.51 3.27
N LYS A 159 -6.00 15.18 4.56
CA LYS A 159 -4.83 14.51 5.12
C LYS A 159 -5.28 13.39 6.03
N TYR A 160 -4.55 12.29 6.00
CA TYR A 160 -4.63 11.29 7.05
C TYR A 160 -3.96 11.85 8.31
N GLU A 161 -4.69 11.87 9.43
CA GLU A 161 -4.19 12.32 10.73
C GLU A 161 -4.47 11.26 11.82
N GLY A 162 -3.56 11.13 12.78
CA GLY A 162 -3.68 10.21 13.91
C GLY A 162 -2.76 8.99 13.83
N ASP A 163 -3.04 7.99 14.67
CA ASP A 163 -2.19 6.82 14.86
C ASP A 163 -2.28 5.83 13.69
N VAL A 164 -1.13 5.52 13.09
CA VAL A 164 -0.99 4.65 11.90
C VAL A 164 -1.35 3.20 12.14
N THR A 165 -1.48 2.77 13.39
CA THR A 165 -1.85 1.40 13.79
C THR A 165 -3.30 1.29 14.25
N ALA A 166 -3.98 2.43 14.48
CA ALA A 166 -5.36 2.46 14.96
C ALA A 166 -6.29 3.26 14.04
N THR A 167 -6.08 4.57 13.90
CA THR A 167 -7.04 5.45 13.21
C THR A 167 -6.77 5.59 11.71
N THR A 168 -5.53 5.39 11.28
CA THR A 168 -5.09 5.56 9.88
C THR A 168 -4.38 4.32 9.34
N TRP A 169 -4.81 3.15 9.79
CA TRP A 169 -4.19 1.86 9.45
C TRP A 169 -4.25 1.54 7.95
N ASP A 170 -5.26 2.06 7.26
CA ASP A 170 -5.57 1.84 5.84
C ASP A 170 -4.75 2.74 4.90
N GLN A 171 -4.19 3.84 5.42
CA GLN A 171 -3.61 4.93 4.63
C GLN A 171 -2.55 4.48 3.62
N ASP A 172 -1.74 3.47 3.96
CA ASP A 172 -0.69 2.90 3.11
C ASP A 172 -1.00 1.47 2.62
N ARG A 173 -2.16 0.94 3.02
CA ARG A 173 -2.59 -0.42 2.70
C ARG A 173 -3.59 -0.44 1.57
N ILE A 174 -4.49 0.54 1.52
CA ILE A 174 -5.46 0.69 0.44
C ILE A 174 -4.82 1.52 -0.66
N GLN A 175 -4.89 1.00 -1.88
CA GLN A 175 -4.39 1.63 -3.10
C GLN A 175 -5.57 2.00 -4.00
N GLY A 176 -5.41 3.09 -4.75
CA GLY A 176 -6.35 3.56 -5.75
C GLY A 176 -5.62 4.12 -6.97
N CYS A 177 -6.37 4.38 -8.02
CA CYS A 177 -5.82 4.93 -9.26
C CYS A 177 -6.06 6.44 -9.35
N LEU A 178 -4.99 7.18 -9.57
CA LEU A 178 -5.04 8.55 -10.10
C LEU A 178 -5.04 8.47 -11.62
N CYS A 179 -6.15 8.80 -12.27
CA CYS A 179 -6.27 8.65 -13.71
C CYS A 179 -5.59 9.78 -14.49
N ASP A 180 -4.98 9.43 -15.61
CA ASP A 180 -4.28 10.37 -16.47
C ASP A 180 -5.25 11.31 -17.19
N SER A 181 -4.79 12.53 -17.47
CA SER A 181 -5.53 13.50 -18.26
C SER A 181 -4.59 14.33 -19.14
N THR A 182 -4.93 14.47 -20.42
CA THR A 182 -4.21 15.34 -21.35
C THR A 182 -4.57 16.82 -21.20
N TRP A 183 -5.66 17.14 -20.50
CA TRP A 183 -6.05 18.51 -20.17
C TRP A 183 -6.01 18.75 -18.65
N PRO A 184 -5.76 20.00 -18.22
CA PRO A 184 -5.77 20.35 -16.81
C PRO A 184 -7.16 20.18 -16.21
N VAL A 185 -7.21 19.60 -15.02
CA VAL A 185 -8.45 19.37 -14.27
C VAL A 185 -8.48 20.29 -13.06
N GLY A 186 -9.56 21.03 -12.89
CA GLY A 186 -9.69 22.00 -11.81
C GLY A 186 -10.80 23.02 -12.01
N LEU A 187 -10.71 24.12 -11.26
CA LEU A 187 -11.73 25.17 -11.15
C LEU A 187 -11.26 26.52 -11.73
N GLY A 188 -10.03 26.58 -12.24
CA GLY A 188 -9.42 27.76 -12.85
C GLY A 188 -9.79 27.97 -14.32
N ALA A 189 -9.32 29.08 -14.87
CA ALA A 189 -9.51 29.45 -16.26
C ALA A 189 -8.87 28.41 -17.21
N GLY A 190 -9.66 27.89 -18.15
CA GLY A 190 -9.22 26.87 -19.11
C GLY A 190 -9.08 25.46 -18.54
N GLU A 191 -9.34 25.26 -17.25
CA GLU A 191 -9.36 23.94 -16.63
C GLU A 191 -10.73 23.28 -16.81
N SER A 192 -10.76 21.96 -16.98
CA SER A 192 -12.00 21.19 -17.04
C SER A 192 -12.34 20.60 -15.68
N GLN A 193 -13.62 20.49 -15.35
CA GLN A 193 -14.03 19.87 -14.08
C GLN A 193 -13.95 18.33 -14.08
N LEU A 194 -13.65 17.68 -15.21
CA LEU A 194 -13.48 16.22 -15.32
C LEU A 194 -12.14 15.88 -15.99
N SER A 195 -11.54 14.75 -15.60
CA SER A 195 -10.35 14.17 -16.23
C SER A 195 -10.69 13.46 -17.54
N GLN A 196 -9.67 13.13 -18.34
CA GLN A 196 -9.84 12.33 -19.55
C GLN A 196 -10.21 10.88 -19.25
N TYR A 197 -9.38 10.20 -18.46
CA TYR A 197 -9.66 8.85 -18.00
C TYR A 197 -10.35 8.89 -16.63
N PHE A 198 -11.24 7.94 -16.39
CA PHE A 198 -12.02 7.86 -15.16
C PHE A 198 -12.42 6.41 -14.83
N GLY A 199 -13.09 6.26 -13.69
CA GLY A 199 -13.45 4.97 -13.12
C GLY A 199 -12.39 4.46 -12.12
N PRO A 200 -12.69 3.37 -11.40
CA PRO A 200 -11.83 2.87 -10.33
C PRO A 200 -10.47 2.35 -10.83
N ASP A 201 -10.37 2.01 -12.11
CA ASP A 201 -9.21 1.42 -12.76
C ASP A 201 -8.75 2.21 -13.99
N CYS A 202 -9.28 3.43 -14.19
CA CYS A 202 -8.99 4.29 -15.33
C CYS A 202 -9.24 3.65 -16.71
N SER A 203 -10.11 2.63 -16.79
CA SER A 203 -10.44 1.95 -18.06
C SER A 203 -11.46 2.71 -18.92
N LYS A 204 -12.07 3.77 -18.37
CA LYS A 204 -13.09 4.56 -19.06
C LYS A 204 -12.54 5.92 -19.45
N MET A 205 -13.03 6.45 -20.56
CA MET A 205 -12.56 7.67 -21.17
C MET A 205 -13.73 8.57 -21.53
N HIS A 206 -13.70 9.82 -21.09
CA HIS A 206 -14.67 10.84 -21.49
C HIS A 206 -14.57 11.15 -22.99
N CYS A 207 -15.70 11.44 -23.61
CA CYS A 207 -15.76 11.75 -25.02
C CYS A 207 -15.39 13.22 -25.29
N PRO A 208 -15.16 13.61 -26.55
CA PRO A 208 -14.99 15.01 -26.91
C PRO A 208 -16.14 15.89 -26.38
N SER A 209 -15.77 16.91 -25.60
CA SER A 209 -16.71 17.90 -25.07
C SER A 209 -17.21 18.84 -26.18
N GLY A 210 -18.42 19.36 -26.04
CA GLY A 210 -18.96 20.37 -26.95
C GLY A 210 -20.16 21.13 -26.37
N ASP A 211 -20.40 22.31 -26.92
CA ASP A 211 -21.59 23.11 -26.64
C ASP A 211 -22.80 22.55 -27.39
N ASP A 212 -23.96 22.51 -26.75
CA ASP A 212 -25.17 21.98 -27.35
C ASP A 212 -25.76 23.00 -28.34
N PRO A 213 -25.76 22.71 -29.66
CA PRO A 213 -26.16 23.70 -30.65
C PRO A 213 -27.66 24.01 -30.67
N MET A 214 -28.47 23.35 -29.84
CA MET A 214 -29.91 23.59 -29.74
C MET A 214 -30.32 24.39 -28.50
N THR A 215 -29.37 24.75 -27.63
CA THR A 215 -29.63 25.57 -26.45
C THR A 215 -29.08 26.97 -26.65
N ALA A 216 -29.62 27.93 -25.90
CA ALA A 216 -29.11 29.31 -25.91
C ALA A 216 -28.01 29.55 -24.85
N VAL A 217 -27.81 28.57 -23.98
CA VAL A 217 -26.85 28.59 -22.88
C VAL A 217 -25.68 27.74 -23.32
N ASP A 218 -24.45 28.23 -23.14
CA ASP A 218 -23.27 27.43 -23.44
C ASP A 218 -22.95 26.51 -22.26
N GLU A 219 -23.27 25.22 -22.38
CA GLU A 219 -23.07 24.25 -21.29
C GLU A 219 -21.60 23.95 -21.01
N THR A 220 -20.68 24.36 -21.89
CA THR A 220 -19.24 24.20 -21.64
C THR A 220 -18.70 25.25 -20.67
N LYS A 221 -19.46 26.30 -20.37
CA LYS A 221 -19.05 27.36 -19.43
C LYS A 221 -19.48 27.04 -18.00
N CYS A 222 -18.50 26.75 -17.14
CA CYS A 222 -18.71 26.38 -15.73
C CYS A 222 -18.48 27.53 -14.73
N VAL A 223 -18.41 28.79 -15.20
CA VAL A 223 -18.23 29.93 -14.31
C VAL A 223 -19.40 30.05 -13.33
N GLY A 224 -19.11 30.06 -12.02
CA GLY A 224 -20.12 30.14 -10.97
C GLY A 224 -20.89 28.83 -10.73
N ILE A 225 -20.54 27.73 -11.41
CA ILE A 225 -21.18 26.42 -11.25
C ILE A 225 -20.41 25.59 -10.24
N VAL A 226 -21.12 24.99 -9.28
CA VAL A 226 -20.54 24.05 -8.32
C VAL A 226 -20.21 22.75 -9.03
N ALA A 227 -18.95 22.32 -8.94
CA ALA A 227 -18.50 21.11 -9.60
C ALA A 227 -19.21 19.88 -9.06
N THR A 228 -19.76 19.05 -9.96
CA THR A 228 -20.43 17.81 -9.57
C THR A 228 -19.43 16.86 -8.91
N GLY A 229 -19.73 16.39 -7.71
CA GLY A 229 -18.82 15.55 -6.92
C GLY A 229 -17.72 16.31 -6.18
N GLY A 230 -17.67 17.64 -6.28
CA GLY A 230 -16.77 18.51 -5.53
C GLY A 230 -17.49 19.49 -4.59
N ALA A 231 -16.70 20.27 -3.84
CA ALA A 231 -17.21 21.36 -3.00
C ALA A 231 -16.91 22.76 -3.58
N GLY A 232 -16.03 22.84 -4.58
CA GLY A 232 -15.62 24.11 -5.20
C GLY A 232 -16.55 24.58 -6.32
N THR A 233 -16.47 25.88 -6.62
CA THR A 233 -17.23 26.55 -7.69
C THR A 233 -16.26 27.00 -8.78
N GLY A 234 -16.63 26.79 -10.05
CA GLY A 234 -15.81 27.19 -11.19
C GLY A 234 -15.56 28.69 -11.20
N GLY A 235 -14.28 29.07 -11.34
CA GLY A 235 -13.85 30.45 -11.49
C GLY A 235 -14.17 31.02 -12.89
N PRO A 236 -13.76 32.26 -13.16
CA PRO A 236 -13.82 32.82 -14.50
C PRO A 236 -13.15 31.90 -15.53
N ASP A 237 -13.79 31.70 -16.68
CA ASP A 237 -13.33 30.88 -17.80
C ASP A 237 -13.09 29.38 -17.48
N ASN A 238 -13.65 28.86 -16.39
CA ASN A 238 -13.62 27.42 -16.10
C ASN A 238 -14.57 26.64 -17.03
N LEU A 239 -14.17 25.42 -17.39
CA LEU A 239 -14.85 24.62 -18.40
C LEU A 239 -15.60 23.43 -17.80
N CYS A 240 -16.87 23.30 -18.14
CA CYS A 240 -17.60 22.04 -17.94
C CYS A 240 -17.19 21.04 -19.01
N HIS A 241 -17.30 19.76 -18.69
CA HIS A 241 -17.15 18.69 -19.66
C HIS A 241 -18.53 18.16 -20.06
N VAL A 242 -18.87 18.25 -21.34
CA VAL A 242 -20.18 17.89 -21.88
C VAL A 242 -19.97 16.85 -22.97
N ASP A 243 -20.01 15.58 -22.59
CA ASP A 243 -19.81 14.45 -23.50
C ASP A 243 -20.72 14.59 -24.73
N CYS A 244 -20.11 14.63 -25.92
CA CYS A 244 -20.81 14.65 -27.20
C CYS A 244 -21.85 15.77 -27.34
N ALA A 245 -21.62 16.94 -26.72
CA ALA A 245 -22.49 18.12 -26.80
C ALA A 245 -23.97 17.85 -26.44
N ASN A 246 -24.24 16.83 -25.61
CA ASN A 246 -25.59 16.32 -25.35
C ASN A 246 -26.35 15.86 -26.62
N ARG A 247 -25.65 15.70 -27.75
CA ARG A 247 -26.19 15.38 -29.08
C ARG A 247 -25.58 14.10 -29.66
N GLY A 248 -25.05 13.25 -28.81
CA GLY A 248 -24.64 11.90 -29.15
C GLY A 248 -24.55 11.01 -27.92
N ILE A 249 -24.32 9.73 -28.16
CA ILE A 249 -24.01 8.74 -27.14
C ILE A 249 -22.49 8.55 -27.11
N CYS A 250 -21.89 8.64 -25.92
CA CYS A 250 -20.47 8.37 -25.71
C CYS A 250 -20.22 6.87 -25.52
N ASP A 251 -19.30 6.28 -26.27
CA ASP A 251 -18.69 5.00 -25.91
C ASP A 251 -17.51 5.24 -24.97
N TYR A 252 -17.72 5.07 -23.68
CA TYR A 252 -16.69 5.29 -22.66
C TYR A 252 -15.49 4.34 -22.72
N ASN A 253 -15.50 3.30 -23.56
CA ASN A 253 -14.31 2.46 -23.77
C ASN A 253 -13.35 3.05 -24.80
N THR A 254 -13.88 3.80 -25.78
CA THR A 254 -13.10 4.36 -26.89
C THR A 254 -12.98 5.89 -26.81
N GLY A 255 -13.87 6.55 -26.07
CA GLY A 255 -14.01 7.99 -26.05
C GLY A 255 -14.62 8.55 -27.34
N GLU A 256 -15.32 7.74 -28.13
CA GLU A 256 -15.93 8.18 -29.40
C GLU A 256 -17.43 8.47 -29.27
N CYS A 257 -17.86 9.55 -29.95
CA CYS A 257 -19.25 9.96 -30.00
C CYS A 257 -20.01 9.35 -31.16
N SER A 258 -21.18 8.77 -30.88
CA SER A 258 -22.20 8.41 -31.87
C SER A 258 -23.28 9.48 -31.90
N CYS A 259 -23.20 10.40 -32.86
CA CYS A 259 -24.11 11.55 -32.95
C CYS A 259 -25.55 11.16 -33.30
N PHE A 260 -26.50 11.89 -32.73
CA PHE A 260 -27.91 11.78 -33.09
C PHE A 260 -28.15 12.35 -34.50
N SER A 261 -29.27 11.93 -35.11
CA SER A 261 -29.66 12.40 -36.45
C SER A 261 -29.73 13.93 -36.49
N GLY A 262 -29.11 14.52 -37.52
CA GLY A 262 -29.03 15.98 -37.68
C GLY A 262 -27.82 16.62 -37.01
N PHE A 263 -26.98 15.86 -36.30
CA PHE A 263 -25.76 16.34 -35.66
C PHE A 263 -24.53 15.59 -36.20
N TYR A 264 -23.40 16.27 -36.28
CA TYR A 264 -22.15 15.69 -36.77
C TYR A 264 -20.91 16.32 -36.13
N GLY A 265 -19.74 15.80 -36.47
CA GLY A 265 -18.45 16.16 -35.88
C GLY A 265 -18.03 15.18 -34.79
N SER A 266 -16.79 15.30 -34.32
CA SER A 266 -16.23 14.39 -33.30
C SER A 266 -16.90 14.51 -31.93
N ASN A 267 -17.56 15.64 -31.65
CA ASN A 267 -18.27 15.93 -30.41
C ASN A 267 -19.77 16.20 -30.62
N CYS A 268 -20.30 16.00 -31.83
CA CYS A 268 -21.71 16.24 -32.17
C CYS A 268 -22.24 17.68 -31.99
N ALA A 269 -21.35 18.67 -31.84
CA ALA A 269 -21.73 20.07 -31.63
C ALA A 269 -22.20 20.79 -32.91
N SER A 270 -22.11 20.16 -34.09
CA SER A 270 -22.47 20.80 -35.37
C SER A 270 -23.80 20.30 -35.92
N LEU A 271 -24.66 21.24 -36.34
CA LEU A 271 -25.94 20.95 -36.99
C LEU A 271 -25.75 20.67 -38.48
N SER A 272 -26.22 19.50 -38.93
CA SER A 272 -26.26 19.15 -40.34
C SER A 272 -27.14 20.14 -41.10
N PRO A 273 -26.66 20.75 -42.19
CA PRO A 273 -27.46 21.66 -43.01
C PRO A 273 -28.50 20.93 -43.88
N LEU A 274 -28.59 19.61 -43.79
CA LEU A 274 -29.39 18.74 -44.66
C LEU A 274 -30.63 18.13 -43.99
N VAL A 275 -31.17 18.78 -42.96
CA VAL A 275 -32.46 18.39 -42.34
C VAL A 275 -33.60 19.24 -42.88
#